data_AF-A0A3R9PPA0-F1
#
_entry.id   AF-A0A3R9PPA0-F1
#
_cell.length_a   1.000
_cell.length_b   1.000
_cell.length_c   1.000
_cell.angle_alpha   90.00
_cell.angle_beta   90.00
_cell.angle_gamma   90.00
#
_symmetry.space_group_name_H-M   'P 1'
#
loop_
_entity.id
_entity.type
_entity.pdbx_description
1 polymer ?
#
loop_
_entity_poly.entity_id
_entity_poly.type
_entity_poly.pdbx_seq_one_letter_code
_entity_poly.pdbx_strand_id
1 'polypeptide(L)' 'MVCVRKDEVVSLNHFYYCLLIALKIRTRWYPGESKSARKKYIKEWLHTAQERKLFSSVIFPEVVWLLDEVSKGRFNPE' A
#
# COMPACT_ATOMS: atom_id res chain seq x y z
N MET A 1 -22.76 -12.38 -6.53
CA MET A 1 -21.66 -12.88 -7.38
C MET A 1 -20.95 -11.65 -7.94
N VAL A 2 -19.77 -11.29 -7.42
CA VAL A 2 -19.02 -10.13 -7.92
C VAL A 2 -18.21 -10.61 -9.12
N CYS A 3 -18.60 -10.22 -10.33
CA CYS A 3 -17.79 -10.43 -11.53
C CYS A 3 -16.59 -9.48 -11.46
N VAL A 4 -15.50 -9.92 -10.84
CA VAL A 4 -14.23 -9.18 -10.87
C VAL A 4 -13.70 -9.25 -12.29
N ARG A 5 -13.57 -8.10 -12.94
CA ARG A 5 -13.08 -8.05 -14.32
C ARG A 5 -11.56 -8.26 -14.32
N LYS A 6 -11.04 -8.91 -15.36
CA LYS A 6 -9.62 -9.33 -15.44
C LYS A 6 -8.64 -8.16 -15.28
N ASP A 7 -9.02 -6.98 -15.76
CA ASP A 7 -8.31 -5.71 -15.63
C ASP A 7 -8.21 -5.19 -14.19
N GLU A 8 -9.23 -5.46 -13.35
CA GLU A 8 -9.24 -5.08 -11.95
C GLU A 8 -8.23 -5.92 -11.16
N VAL A 9 -8.19 -7.24 -11.42
CA VAL A 9 -7.21 -8.15 -10.81
C VAL A 9 -5.78 -7.74 -11.16
N VAL A 10 -5.53 -7.40 -12.43
CA VAL A 10 -4.20 -6.94 -12.87
C VAL A 10 -3.81 -5.64 -12.18
N SER A 11 -4.75 -4.70 -12.06
CA SER A 11 -4.52 -3.42 -11.39
C SER A 11 -4.23 -3.61 -9.89
N LEU A 12 -4.97 -4.51 -9.22
CA LEU A 12 -4.77 -4.85 -7.81
C LEU A 12 -3.40 -5.49 -7.59
N ASN A 13 -3.05 -6.46 -8.42
CA ASN A 13 -1.75 -7.12 -8.35
C ASN A 13 -0.60 -6.13 -8.56
N HIS A 14 -0.72 -5.23 -9.55
CA HIS A 14 0.28 -4.19 -9.78
C HIS A 14 0.45 -3.28 -8.56
N PHE A 15 -0.65 -2.82 -7.97
CA PHE A 15 -0.64 -2.00 -6.76
C PHE A 15 0.06 -2.70 -5.59
N TYR A 16 -0.37 -3.92 -5.26
CA TYR A 16 0.19 -4.68 -4.14
C TYR A 16 1.66 -5.03 -4.36
N TYR A 17 2.04 -5.34 -5.60
CA TYR A 17 3.43 -5.61 -5.93
C TYR A 17 4.31 -4.36 -5.76
N CYS A 18 3.85 -3.19 -6.24
CA CYS A 18 4.55 -1.92 -6.02
C CYS A 18 4.73 -1.58 -4.54
N LEU A 19 3.68 -1.76 -3.73
CA LEU A 19 3.76 -1.54 -2.28
C LEU A 19 4.79 -2.47 -1.63
N LEU A 20 4.77 -3.76 -1.98
CA LEU A 20 5.71 -4.75 -1.45
C LEU A 20 7.17 -4.41 -1.82
N ILE A 21 7.43 -3.97 -3.06
CA ILE A 21 8.76 -3.53 -3.48
C ILE A 21 9.20 -2.27 -2.72
N ALA A 22 8.31 -1.29 -2.55
CA ALA A 22 8.60 -0.08 -1.78
C ALA A 22 9.01 -0.41 -0.33
N LEU A 23 8.29 -1.35 0.31
CA LEU A 23 8.61 -1.82 1.66
C LEU A 23 9.95 -2.56 1.71
N LYS A 24 10.23 -3.43 0.74
CA LYS A 24 11.54 -4.12 0.64
C LYS A 24 12.70 -3.14 0.49
N ILE A 25 12.54 -2.11 -0.34
CA ILE A 25 13.53 -1.05 -0.51
C ILE A 25 13.71 -0.32 0.83
N ARG A 26 12.63 0.11 1.49
CA ARG A 26 12.70 0.81 2.78
C ARG A 26 13.45 0.00 3.84
N THR A 27 13.11 -1.27 3.99
CA THR A 27 13.76 -2.16 4.97
C THR A 27 15.26 -2.30 4.71
N ARG A 28 15.68 -2.35 3.44
CA ARG A 28 17.11 -2.45 3.07
C ARG A 28 17.88 -1.16 3.34
N TRP A 29 17.24 -0.01 3.15
CA TRP A 29 17.89 1.30 3.32
C TRP A 29 17.90 1.79 4.77
N TYR A 30 16.93 1.34 5.58
CA TYR A 30 16.77 1.75 6.97
C TYR A 30 16.67 0.52 7.89
N PRO A 31 17.75 -0.29 8.01
CA PRO A 31 17.77 -1.41 8.94
C PRO A 31 17.60 -0.89 10.38
N GLY A 32 16.69 -1.50 11.13
CA GLY A 32 16.39 -1.08 12.51
C GLY A 32 15.40 0.08 12.64
N GLU A 33 14.71 0.48 11.55
CA GLU A 33 13.63 1.46 11.61
C GLU A 33 12.56 1.07 12.65
N SER A 34 12.12 2.04 13.46
CA SER A 34 11.07 1.82 14.46
C SER A 34 9.72 1.52 13.80
N LYS A 35 8.86 0.79 14.50
CA LYS A 35 7.49 0.50 14.02
C LYS A 35 6.70 1.77 13.68
N SER A 36 6.90 2.85 14.44
CA SER A 36 6.24 4.14 14.20
C SER A 36 6.74 4.85 12.94
N ALA A 37 8.05 4.82 12.68
CA ALA A 37 8.64 5.38 11.46
C ALA A 37 8.20 4.60 10.22
N ARG A 38 8.18 3.27 10.29
CA ARG A 38 7.65 2.40 9.22
C ARG A 38 6.17 2.68 8.94
N LYS A 39 5.35 2.79 9.99
CA LYS A 39 3.93 3.15 9.88
C LYS A 39 3.74 4.50 9.19
N LYS A 40 4.53 5.50 9.55
CA LYS A 40 4.51 6.83 8.91
C LYS A 40 4.86 6.73 7.43
N TYR A 41 5.92 6.00 7.09
CA TYR A 41 6.33 5.78 5.70
C TYR A 41 5.22 5.14 4.86
N ILE A 42 4.57 4.09 5.35
CA ILE A 42 3.48 3.41 4.62
C ILE A 42 2.32 4.38 4.35
N LYS A 43 1.91 5.18 5.36
CA LYS A 43 0.86 6.17 5.20
C LYS A 43 1.21 7.21 4.14
N GLU A 44 2.42 7.76 4.21
CA GLU A 44 2.91 8.75 3.25
C GLU A 44 2.97 8.17 1.83
N TRP A 45 3.41 6.93 1.67
CA TRP A 45 3.45 6.25 0.39
C TRP A 45 2.04 6.07 -0.20
N LEU A 46 1.07 5.61 0.62
CA LEU A 46 -0.31 5.42 0.21
C LEU A 46 -0.99 6.75 -0.18
N HIS A 47 -0.81 7.80 0.62
CA HIS A 47 -1.31 9.14 0.29
C HIS A 47 -0.70 9.66 -1.01
N THR A 48 0.62 9.54 -1.16
CA THR A 48 1.33 9.98 -2.38
C THR A 48 0.83 9.24 -3.62
N ALA A 49 0.62 7.92 -3.51
CA ALA A 49 0.10 7.10 -4.60
C ALA A 49 -1.29 7.54 -5.05
N GLN A 50 -2.15 7.91 -4.09
CA GLN A 50 -3.50 8.40 -4.36
C GLN A 50 -3.49 9.83 -4.94
N GLU A 51 -2.78 10.76 -4.32
CA GLU A 51 -2.70 12.17 -4.74
C GLU A 51 -2.14 12.31 -6.16
N ARG A 52 -1.11 11.51 -6.48
CA ARG A 52 -0.50 11.50 -7.81
C ARG A 52 -1.25 10.64 -8.83
N LYS A 53 -2.36 10.00 -8.44
CA LYS A 53 -3.17 9.12 -9.29
C LYS A 53 -2.31 8.05 -9.99
N LEU A 54 -1.34 7.45 -9.27
CA LEU A 54 -0.43 6.45 -9.82
C LEU A 54 -1.14 5.14 -10.19
N PHE A 55 -2.34 4.94 -9.65
CA PHE A 55 -3.16 3.74 -9.87
C PHE A 55 -4.55 4.12 -10.37
N SER A 56 -5.17 3.16 -11.07
CA SER A 56 -6.57 3.22 -11.48
C SER A 56 -7.50 3.51 -10.29
N SER A 57 -8.62 4.20 -10.53
CA SER A 57 -9.63 4.47 -9.50
C SER A 57 -10.20 3.19 -8.86
N VAL A 58 -10.09 2.04 -9.53
CA VAL A 58 -10.47 0.73 -8.94
C VAL A 58 -9.65 0.38 -7.69
N ILE A 59 -8.46 0.96 -7.54
CA ILE A 59 -7.54 0.72 -6.42
C ILE A 59 -7.84 1.63 -5.22
N PHE A 60 -8.60 2.70 -5.41
CA PHE A 60 -8.83 3.68 -4.34
C PHE A 60 -9.49 3.09 -3.09
N PRO A 61 -10.49 2.18 -3.20
CA PRO A 61 -11.04 1.49 -2.03
C PRO A 61 -9.97 0.72 -1.24
N GLU A 62 -9.03 0.07 -1.92
CA GLU A 62 -7.94 -0.67 -1.28
C GLU A 62 -6.96 0.26 -0.56
N VAL A 63 -6.63 1.42 -1.15
CA VAL A 63 -5.77 2.43 -0.51
C VAL A 63 -6.41 2.93 0.78
N VAL A 64 -7.72 3.24 0.73
CA VAL A 64 -8.47 3.70 1.90
C VAL A 64 -8.52 2.62 2.98
N TRP A 65 -8.80 1.37 2.60
CA TRP A 65 -8.80 0.24 3.51
C TRP A 65 -7.42 0.03 4.17
N LEU A 66 -6.33 0.05 3.39
CA LEU A 66 -4.97 -0.09 3.93
C LEU A 66 -4.60 1.05 4.87
N LEU A 67 -4.96 2.29 4.57
CA LEU A 67 -4.74 3.44 5.46
C LEU A 67 -5.42 3.26 6.81
N ASP A 68 -6.63 2.68 6.82
CA ASP A 68 -7.38 2.34 8.04
C ASP A 68 -6.69 1.22 8.83
N GLU A 69 -6.30 0.11 8.17
CA GLU A 69 -5.56 -0.99 8.80
C GLU A 69 -4.24 -0.53 9.45
N VAL A 70 -3.50 0.30 8.73
CA VAL A 70 -2.24 0.89 9.22
C VAL A 70 -2.53 1.80 10.42
N SER A 71 -3.59 2.61 10.36
CA SER A 71 -3.98 3.49 11.47
C SER A 71 -4.35 2.72 12.73
N LYS A 72 -5.09 1.61 12.59
CA LYS A 72 -5.46 0.69 13.67
C LYS A 72 -4.29 -0.14 14.19
N GLY A 73 -3.14 -0.12 13.52
CA GLY A 73 -1.96 -0.91 13.91
C GLY A 73 -2.10 -2.40 13.62
N ARG A 74 -3.05 -2.78 12.76
CA ARG A 74 -3.29 -4.16 12.33
C ARG A 74 -2.42 -4.56 11.14
N PHE A 75 -1.89 -3.57 10.42
CA PHE A 75 -0.94 -3.79 9.35
C PHE A 75 0.46 -4.08 9.90
N ASN A 76 0.90 -5.33 9.83
CA ASN A 76 2.24 -5.77 10.18
C ASN A 76 2.94 -6.33 8.92
N PRO A 77 3.67 -5.51 8.16
CA PRO A 77 4.52 -5.98 7.08
C PRO A 77 5.80 -6.52 7.72
N GLU A 78 5.73 -7.76 8.21
CA GLU A 78 6.92 -8.51 8.64
C GLU A 78 7.86 -8.74 7.46
#